data_AF-A0A949NQ15-F1
#
_entry.id   AF-A0A949NQ15-F1
#
_cell.length_a   1.000
_cell.length_b   1.000
_cell.length_c   1.000
_cell.angle_alpha   90.00
_cell.angle_beta   90.00
_cell.angle_gamma   90.00
#
_symmetry.space_group_name_H-M   'P 1'
#
loop_
_entity.id
_entity.type
_entity.pdbx_description
1 polymer ?
#
loop_
_entity_poly.entity_id
_entity_poly.type
_entity_poly.pdbx_seq_one_letter_code
_entity_poly.pdbx_strand_id
1 'polypeptide(L)'
;MSSTTNRSKAVVSLAQVERDASPSQIMAATRRVAEASGDFSWLSPGDTVFIKPVINSGNPYPATTSPSAVAAMVGLLKEKGAGRILVGDMGGIAHLKQRPQGVKGSTRRLAMATGLAQAAEEAGAELHFFEEAGWDAFFEDHPAPGSHWKGGLMLPMVLRQVDHIVLMPRCSRHALLGSTLGLKAVVGYMRFDTRLEYHRHGAHIQEMTAEANTVSTLLEKQRLVVSAADKIMANYGPDKGLVLTPEVGLVMASTSVTAHDLVSLAWLILNRRALSGEQLGMFSDPNSSQLVANLANHAVAGMLGGLGAALTAQTLTRQDLASIGQDRILARAFEVLGGVPEVEPMLSGPELKQGLIDDLMGVASLGVA
;
A
#
# COMPACT_ATOMS: atom_id res chain seq x y z
N MET A 1 35.30 -11.74 2.46
CA MET A 1 35.40 -10.44 1.76
C MET A 1 34.14 -9.68 2.08
N SER A 2 34.26 -8.58 2.82
CA SER A 2 33.14 -7.75 3.26
C SER A 2 32.46 -7.14 2.04
N SER A 3 31.26 -7.61 1.68
CA SER A 3 30.44 -6.92 0.70
C SER A 3 29.84 -5.71 1.40
N THR A 4 30.47 -4.55 1.25
CA THR A 4 29.81 -3.27 1.49
C THR A 4 28.64 -3.19 0.53
N THR A 5 27.46 -3.60 1.00
CA THR A 5 26.18 -3.36 0.33
C THR A 5 26.08 -1.85 0.14
N ASN A 6 26.08 -1.41 -1.11
CA ASN A 6 25.93 0.00 -1.45
C ASN A 6 24.50 0.42 -1.08
N ARG A 7 24.30 0.91 0.14
CA ARG A 7 22.99 1.36 0.63
C ARG A 7 22.68 2.70 -0.02
N SER A 8 21.61 2.79 -0.80
CA SER A 8 21.11 4.07 -1.29
C SER A 8 20.46 4.81 -0.12
N LYS A 9 20.85 6.08 0.11
CA LYS A 9 20.15 6.94 1.07
C LYS A 9 18.73 7.22 0.58
N ALA A 10 17.76 7.01 1.45
CA ALA A 10 16.36 7.34 1.20
C ALA A 10 15.78 8.08 2.40
N VAL A 11 15.18 9.23 2.13
CA VAL A 11 14.57 10.06 3.17
C VAL A 11 13.15 9.59 3.43
N VAL A 12 12.77 9.47 4.70
CA VAL A 12 11.37 9.27 5.10
C VAL A 12 10.97 10.44 5.99
N SER A 13 10.09 11.29 5.47
CA SER A 13 9.56 12.43 6.23
C SER A 13 8.47 11.97 7.16
N LEU A 14 8.52 12.41 8.42
CA LEU A 14 7.61 12.01 9.49
C LEU A 14 6.99 13.23 10.15
N ALA A 15 5.69 13.15 10.42
CA ALA A 15 4.96 14.08 11.26
C ALA A 15 4.19 13.31 12.32
N GLN A 16 4.24 13.79 13.56
CA GLN A 16 3.39 13.29 14.64
C GLN A 16 2.05 14.01 14.63
N VAL A 17 1.01 13.28 15.01
CA VAL A 17 -0.31 13.80 15.30
C VAL A 17 -0.79 13.19 16.62
N GLU A 18 -1.54 13.94 17.41
CA GLU A 18 -2.11 13.41 18.64
C GLU A 18 -3.15 12.32 18.36
N ARG A 19 -3.45 11.49 19.36
CA ARG A 19 -4.60 10.59 19.31
C ARG A 19 -5.86 11.35 18.91
N ASP A 20 -6.64 10.75 18.02
CA ASP A 20 -7.90 11.30 17.52
C ASP A 20 -7.78 12.70 16.90
N ALA A 21 -6.62 12.97 16.30
CA ALA A 21 -6.37 14.18 15.53
C ALA A 21 -7.52 14.48 14.56
N SER A 22 -7.95 15.74 14.56
CA SER A 22 -8.99 16.24 13.67
C SER A 22 -8.58 16.14 12.20
N PRO A 23 -9.54 16.12 11.26
CA PRO A 23 -9.25 16.11 9.83
C PRO A 23 -8.23 17.19 9.40
N SER A 24 -8.33 18.40 9.94
CA SER A 24 -7.40 19.50 9.61
C SER A 24 -5.98 19.25 10.11
N GLN A 25 -5.80 18.60 11.27
CA GLN A 25 -4.49 18.20 11.77
C GLN A 25 -3.86 17.12 10.88
N ILE A 26 -4.64 16.11 10.45
CA ILE A 26 -4.18 15.09 9.50
C ILE A 26 -3.80 15.74 8.16
N MET A 27 -4.61 16.68 7.66
CA MET A 27 -4.33 17.39 6.41
C MET A 27 -3.02 18.20 6.51
N ALA A 28 -2.83 18.96 7.60
CA ALA A 28 -1.62 19.75 7.82
C ALA A 28 -0.37 18.87 7.92
N ALA A 29 -0.44 17.75 8.65
CA ALA A 29 0.65 16.79 8.76
C ALA A 29 0.97 16.14 7.41
N THR A 30 -0.05 15.77 6.63
CA THR A 30 0.10 15.19 5.29
C THR A 30 0.83 16.13 4.35
N ARG A 31 0.41 17.41 4.28
CA ARG A 31 1.08 18.42 3.46
C ARG A 31 2.55 18.56 3.85
N ARG A 32 2.80 18.66 5.16
CA ARG A 32 4.14 18.89 5.70
C ARG A 32 5.12 17.77 5.35
N VAL A 33 4.72 16.50 5.50
CA VAL A 33 5.61 15.37 5.15
C VAL A 33 5.81 15.25 3.63
N ALA A 34 4.79 15.61 2.84
CA ALA A 34 4.90 15.59 1.39
C ALA A 34 5.89 16.67 0.90
N GLU A 35 5.78 17.90 1.41
CA GLU A 35 6.70 19.02 1.12
C GLU A 35 8.11 18.78 1.67
N ALA A 36 8.25 18.07 2.79
CA ALA A 36 9.55 17.68 3.32
C ALA A 36 10.20 16.60 2.43
N SER A 37 9.42 15.70 1.82
CA SER A 37 9.98 14.59 1.01
C SER A 37 10.54 15.03 -0.35
N GLY A 38 10.29 16.27 -0.78
CA GLY A 38 10.83 16.82 -2.01
C GLY A 38 10.16 18.14 -2.42
N ASP A 39 10.75 18.81 -3.39
CA ASP A 39 10.33 20.15 -3.85
C ASP A 39 9.23 20.13 -4.93
N PHE A 40 8.76 18.95 -5.34
CA PHE A 40 7.82 18.75 -6.45
C PHE A 40 8.37 19.20 -7.82
N SER A 41 9.69 19.29 -8.01
CA SER A 41 10.34 19.63 -9.29
C SER A 41 9.98 18.70 -10.46
N TRP A 42 9.43 17.52 -10.18
CA TRP A 42 8.91 16.60 -11.17
C TRP A 42 7.57 17.02 -11.77
N LEU A 43 6.83 17.96 -11.14
CA LEU A 43 5.51 18.41 -11.57
C LEU A 43 5.58 19.73 -12.33
N SER A 44 5.13 19.73 -13.57
CA SER A 44 4.99 20.94 -14.39
C SER A 44 3.55 21.48 -14.37
N PRO A 45 3.34 22.80 -14.53
CA PRO A 45 2.02 23.37 -14.65
C PRO A 45 1.20 22.72 -15.77
N GLY A 46 0.03 22.17 -15.44
CA GLY A 46 -0.85 21.50 -16.39
C GLY A 46 -0.75 19.97 -16.41
N ASP A 47 0.27 19.38 -15.78
CA ASP A 47 0.45 17.93 -15.72
C ASP A 47 -0.74 17.24 -15.02
N THR A 48 -0.99 15.99 -15.42
CA THR A 48 -2.01 15.13 -14.82
C THR A 48 -1.39 14.20 -13.79
N VAL A 49 -1.87 14.27 -12.54
CA VAL A 49 -1.40 13.41 -11.44
C VAL A 49 -2.48 12.39 -11.07
N PHE A 50 -2.08 11.11 -10.99
CA PHE A 50 -2.92 10.05 -10.46
C PHE A 50 -2.59 9.77 -8.99
N ILE A 51 -3.55 9.96 -8.10
CA ILE A 51 -3.46 9.52 -6.71
C ILE A 51 -4.04 8.11 -6.61
N LYS A 52 -3.21 7.16 -6.17
CA LYS A 52 -3.59 5.76 -5.93
C LYS A 52 -3.83 5.52 -4.43
N PRO A 53 -5.06 5.64 -3.92
CA PRO A 53 -5.42 5.14 -2.59
C PRO A 53 -5.54 3.60 -2.59
N VAL A 54 -5.96 3.05 -1.45
CA VAL A 54 -6.34 1.65 -1.26
C VAL A 54 -7.81 1.56 -0.86
N ILE A 55 -8.63 0.95 -1.70
CA ILE A 55 -10.08 0.80 -1.54
C ILE A 55 -10.43 -0.68 -1.73
N ASN A 56 -10.31 -1.47 -0.66
CA ASN A 56 -10.64 -2.90 -0.71
C ASN A 56 -12.15 -3.15 -0.58
N SER A 57 -12.82 -2.40 0.31
CA SER A 57 -14.24 -2.52 0.66
C SER A 57 -14.83 -1.16 1.03
N GLY A 58 -16.10 -1.14 1.43
CA GLY A 58 -16.79 0.05 1.92
C GLY A 58 -16.56 0.37 3.40
N ASN A 59 -15.59 -0.30 4.05
CA ASN A 59 -15.28 -0.07 5.46
C ASN A 59 -14.46 1.23 5.62
N PRO A 60 -14.72 2.04 6.66
CA PRO A 60 -14.04 3.32 6.85
C PRO A 60 -12.56 3.16 7.21
N TYR A 61 -11.80 4.26 7.15
CA TYR A 61 -10.43 4.33 7.64
C TYR A 61 -10.31 3.75 9.06
N PRO A 62 -9.34 2.86 9.36
CA PRO A 62 -8.17 2.51 8.55
C PRO A 62 -8.31 1.27 7.67
N ALA A 63 -9.52 0.86 7.26
CA ALA A 63 -9.72 -0.19 6.24
C ALA A 63 -9.47 0.29 4.80
N THR A 64 -9.44 1.61 4.61
CA THR A 64 -9.12 2.33 3.37
C THR A 64 -7.99 3.33 3.64
N THR A 65 -7.53 4.07 2.63
CA THR A 65 -6.68 5.27 2.82
C THR A 65 -7.46 6.36 3.58
N SER A 66 -6.77 7.16 4.40
CA SER A 66 -7.40 8.29 5.12
C SER A 66 -8.00 9.31 4.14
N PRO A 67 -9.33 9.57 4.18
CA PRO A 67 -9.96 10.57 3.33
C PRO A 67 -9.38 11.98 3.51
N SER A 68 -9.06 12.37 4.75
CA SER A 68 -8.44 13.67 5.05
C SER A 68 -7.04 13.80 4.43
N ALA A 69 -6.24 12.73 4.44
CA ALA A 69 -4.93 12.74 3.79
C ALA A 69 -5.06 12.87 2.27
N VAL A 70 -6.03 12.16 1.65
CA VAL A 70 -6.30 12.29 0.21
C VAL A 70 -6.69 13.72 -0.15
N ALA A 71 -7.62 14.34 0.60
CA ALA A 71 -8.02 15.73 0.37
C ALA A 71 -6.83 16.69 0.48
N ALA A 72 -5.94 16.48 1.45
CA ALA A 72 -4.72 17.28 1.59
C ALA A 72 -3.77 17.15 0.41
N MET A 73 -3.56 15.93 -0.10
CA MET A 73 -2.71 15.71 -1.27
C MET A 73 -3.31 16.30 -2.54
N VAL A 74 -4.64 16.18 -2.74
CA VAL A 74 -5.33 16.84 -3.86
C VAL A 74 -5.12 18.35 -3.80
N GLY A 75 -5.37 18.98 -2.65
CA GLY A 75 -5.17 20.43 -2.47
C GLY A 75 -3.73 20.85 -2.73
N LEU A 76 -2.75 20.15 -2.14
CA LEU A 76 -1.32 20.43 -2.31
C LEU A 76 -0.89 20.33 -3.78
N LEU A 77 -1.29 19.27 -4.49
CA LEU A 77 -0.91 19.10 -5.90
C LEU A 77 -1.49 20.20 -6.80
N LYS A 78 -2.70 20.69 -6.52
CA LYS A 78 -3.29 21.84 -7.21
C LYS A 78 -2.48 23.11 -6.97
N GLU A 79 -2.12 23.38 -5.72
CA GLU A 79 -1.27 24.52 -5.36
C GLU A 79 0.11 24.45 -6.03
N LYS A 80 0.64 23.25 -6.23
CA LYS A 80 1.90 23.00 -6.96
C LYS A 80 1.76 23.05 -8.49
N GLY A 81 0.56 23.24 -9.02
CA GLY A 81 0.32 23.49 -10.46
C GLY A 81 -0.22 22.31 -11.26
N ALA A 82 -0.61 21.19 -10.63
CA ALA A 82 -1.25 20.08 -11.34
C ALA A 82 -2.51 20.57 -12.08
N GLY A 83 -2.62 20.27 -13.37
CA GLY A 83 -3.76 20.67 -14.19
C GLY A 83 -4.98 19.79 -13.96
N ARG A 84 -4.75 18.48 -13.77
CA ARG A 84 -5.77 17.49 -13.47
C ARG A 84 -5.28 16.53 -12.39
N ILE A 85 -6.18 16.13 -11.50
CA ILE A 85 -5.90 15.14 -10.47
C ILE A 85 -6.95 14.05 -10.55
N LEU A 86 -6.51 12.83 -10.77
CA LEU A 86 -7.37 11.65 -10.79
C LEU A 86 -7.16 10.88 -9.48
N VAL A 87 -8.24 10.43 -8.83
CA VAL A 87 -8.17 9.54 -7.67
C VAL A 87 -8.87 8.23 -8.01
N GLY A 88 -8.16 7.11 -7.84
CA GLY A 88 -8.69 5.83 -8.32
C GLY A 88 -8.02 4.59 -7.78
N ASP A 89 -8.79 3.51 -7.68
CA ASP A 89 -8.33 2.16 -7.34
C ASP A 89 -9.28 1.13 -7.97
N MET A 90 -9.11 -0.15 -7.63
CA MET A 90 -10.04 -1.22 -7.91
C MET A 90 -10.25 -2.14 -6.70
N GLY A 91 -11.53 -2.32 -6.38
CA GLY A 91 -12.06 -3.06 -5.24
C GLY A 91 -11.45 -4.43 -4.99
N GLY A 92 -11.50 -4.85 -3.73
CA GLY A 92 -11.10 -6.18 -3.30
C GLY A 92 -11.96 -7.27 -3.92
N ILE A 93 -11.38 -8.44 -4.12
CA ILE A 93 -12.03 -9.54 -4.83
C ILE A 93 -13.30 -10.07 -4.14
N ALA A 94 -13.51 -9.79 -2.85
CA ALA A 94 -14.72 -10.16 -2.13
C ALA A 94 -15.91 -9.25 -2.48
N HIS A 95 -15.62 -8.01 -2.90
CA HIS A 95 -16.62 -6.95 -3.13
C HIS A 95 -16.77 -6.59 -4.60
N LEU A 96 -15.77 -6.95 -5.42
CA LEU A 96 -15.73 -6.70 -6.85
C LEU A 96 -15.34 -7.96 -7.62
N LYS A 97 -15.97 -8.18 -8.77
CA LYS A 97 -15.63 -9.20 -9.78
C LYS A 97 -15.65 -8.57 -11.15
N GLN A 98 -14.49 -8.41 -11.76
CA GLN A 98 -14.36 -8.02 -13.16
C GLN A 98 -14.09 -9.27 -14.01
N ARG A 99 -14.79 -9.39 -15.14
CA ARG A 99 -14.62 -10.45 -16.14
C ARG A 99 -14.82 -9.85 -17.54
N PRO A 100 -14.41 -10.54 -18.63
CA PRO A 100 -14.70 -10.07 -19.99
C PRO A 100 -16.20 -9.86 -20.24
N GLN A 101 -17.07 -10.62 -19.57
CA GLN A 101 -18.52 -10.54 -19.72
C GLN A 101 -19.16 -9.39 -18.92
N GLY A 102 -18.39 -8.70 -18.06
CA GLY A 102 -18.88 -7.58 -17.27
C GLY A 102 -18.38 -7.54 -15.84
N VAL A 103 -18.96 -6.64 -15.07
CA VAL A 103 -18.54 -6.31 -13.70
C VAL A 103 -19.67 -6.55 -12.72
N LYS A 104 -19.37 -7.20 -11.58
CA LYS A 104 -20.24 -7.30 -10.41
C LYS A 104 -19.58 -6.59 -9.23
N GLY A 105 -20.31 -5.71 -8.57
CA GLY A 105 -19.76 -4.80 -7.56
C GLY A 105 -19.42 -3.43 -8.16
N SER A 106 -18.90 -2.51 -7.36
CA SER A 106 -18.53 -1.16 -7.81
C SER A 106 -17.55 -0.53 -6.83
N THR A 107 -16.33 -0.26 -7.26
CA THR A 107 -15.32 0.44 -6.44
C THR A 107 -15.80 1.85 -6.11
N ARG A 108 -16.51 2.53 -7.03
CA ARG A 108 -17.14 3.83 -6.74
C ARG A 108 -18.06 3.79 -5.53
N ARG A 109 -18.95 2.79 -5.44
CA ARG A 109 -19.84 2.64 -4.27
C ARG A 109 -19.06 2.35 -3.00
N LEU A 110 -17.99 1.55 -3.08
CA LEU A 110 -17.10 1.30 -1.94
C LEU A 110 -16.43 2.61 -1.49
N ALA A 111 -15.86 3.37 -2.41
CA ALA A 111 -15.19 4.65 -2.15
C ALA A 111 -16.13 5.72 -1.56
N MET A 112 -17.40 5.74 -1.99
CA MET A 112 -18.44 6.57 -1.38
C MET A 112 -18.73 6.13 0.06
N ALA A 113 -18.88 4.82 0.30
CA ALA A 113 -19.15 4.29 1.64
C ALA A 113 -18.01 4.57 2.63
N THR A 114 -16.75 4.64 2.16
CA THR A 114 -15.62 5.01 3.01
C THR A 114 -15.46 6.53 3.22
N GLY A 115 -16.23 7.37 2.53
CA GLY A 115 -16.06 8.83 2.48
C GLY A 115 -14.86 9.31 1.65
N LEU A 116 -14.12 8.41 0.99
CA LEU A 116 -12.91 8.77 0.23
C LEU A 116 -13.27 9.48 -1.08
N ALA A 117 -14.31 9.00 -1.77
CA ALA A 117 -14.82 9.62 -2.99
C ALA A 117 -15.21 11.09 -2.75
N GLN A 118 -16.00 11.34 -1.70
CA GLN A 118 -16.44 12.67 -1.32
C GLN A 118 -15.25 13.58 -1.00
N ALA A 119 -14.32 13.14 -0.16
CA ALA A 119 -13.14 13.93 0.21
C ALA A 119 -12.26 14.29 -1.01
N ALA A 120 -12.12 13.39 -1.98
CA ALA A 120 -11.40 13.65 -3.22
C ALA A 120 -12.12 14.66 -4.13
N GLU A 121 -13.42 14.48 -4.36
CA GLU A 121 -14.22 15.36 -5.21
C GLU A 121 -14.35 16.77 -4.62
N GLU A 122 -14.59 16.90 -3.31
CA GLU A 122 -14.66 18.19 -2.61
C GLU A 122 -13.32 18.95 -2.65
N ALA A 123 -12.19 18.25 -2.63
CA ALA A 123 -10.87 18.84 -2.84
C ALA A 123 -10.60 19.21 -4.33
N GLY A 124 -11.46 18.74 -5.23
CA GLY A 124 -11.46 19.06 -6.66
C GLY A 124 -10.66 18.08 -7.52
N ALA A 125 -10.65 16.80 -7.16
CA ALA A 125 -10.15 15.73 -8.03
C ALA A 125 -11.29 15.03 -8.80
N GLU A 126 -10.93 14.37 -9.89
CA GLU A 126 -11.82 13.51 -10.68
C GLU A 126 -11.68 12.05 -10.19
N LEU A 127 -12.81 11.34 -10.03
CA LEU A 127 -12.77 9.93 -9.63
C LEU A 127 -12.63 8.99 -10.84
N HIS A 128 -11.64 8.10 -10.80
CA HIS A 128 -11.37 7.15 -11.89
C HIS A 128 -11.15 5.72 -11.37
N PHE A 129 -12.20 4.91 -11.29
CA PHE A 129 -12.10 3.52 -10.84
C PHE A 129 -11.87 2.57 -12.02
N PHE A 130 -10.88 1.68 -11.91
CA PHE A 130 -10.35 0.97 -13.08
C PHE A 130 -11.36 0.05 -13.75
N GLU A 131 -12.28 -0.55 -12.99
CA GLU A 131 -13.26 -1.46 -13.57
C GLU A 131 -14.31 -0.74 -14.44
N GLU A 132 -14.52 0.56 -14.24
CA GLU A 132 -15.56 1.35 -14.92
C GLU A 132 -15.23 1.54 -16.41
N ALA A 133 -13.95 1.52 -16.77
CA ALA A 133 -13.50 1.61 -18.16
C ALA A 133 -13.62 0.28 -18.93
N GLY A 134 -13.97 -0.82 -18.24
CA GLY A 134 -14.18 -2.14 -18.85
C GLY A 134 -12.93 -3.01 -18.92
N TRP A 135 -13.12 -4.26 -19.38
CA TRP A 135 -12.08 -5.31 -19.36
C TRP A 135 -10.87 -5.01 -20.25
N ASP A 136 -11.11 -4.38 -21.40
CA ASP A 136 -10.09 -4.08 -22.41
C ASP A 136 -9.37 -2.73 -22.16
N ALA A 137 -9.78 -1.97 -21.14
CA ALA A 137 -9.11 -0.73 -20.73
C ALA A 137 -7.87 -0.99 -19.86
N PHE A 138 -7.13 -2.04 -20.18
CA PHE A 138 -5.90 -2.45 -19.52
C PHE A 138 -4.83 -2.75 -20.56
N PHE A 139 -3.56 -2.52 -20.22
CA PHE A 139 -2.41 -2.89 -21.03
C PHE A 139 -1.47 -3.78 -20.25
N GLU A 140 -0.67 -4.57 -20.96
CA GLU A 140 0.34 -5.44 -20.37
C GLU A 140 1.65 -4.66 -20.14
N ASP A 141 2.21 -4.75 -18.93
CA ASP A 141 3.55 -4.26 -18.57
C ASP A 141 4.32 -5.35 -17.81
N HIS A 142 5.62 -5.47 -18.04
CA HIS A 142 6.40 -6.59 -17.52
C HIS A 142 7.25 -6.16 -16.32
N PRO A 143 7.31 -6.98 -15.26
CA PRO A 143 8.29 -6.80 -14.20
C PRO A 143 9.71 -6.94 -14.73
N ALA A 144 10.68 -6.51 -13.92
CA ALA A 144 12.09 -6.73 -14.19
C ALA A 144 12.41 -8.22 -14.48
N PRO A 145 13.44 -8.49 -15.31
CA PRO A 145 13.86 -9.85 -15.61
C PRO A 145 14.15 -10.68 -14.36
N GLY A 146 13.84 -11.98 -14.41
CA GLY A 146 14.01 -12.89 -13.28
C GLY A 146 12.90 -12.79 -12.22
N SER A 147 11.76 -12.20 -12.56
CA SER A 147 10.55 -12.24 -11.73
C SER A 147 9.88 -13.63 -11.77
N HIS A 148 9.03 -13.89 -10.77
CA HIS A 148 8.22 -15.10 -10.65
C HIS A 148 6.90 -15.02 -11.44
N TRP A 149 6.62 -13.87 -12.06
CA TRP A 149 5.49 -13.71 -12.97
C TRP A 149 5.73 -14.45 -14.29
N LYS A 150 4.74 -15.19 -14.76
CA LYS A 150 4.80 -15.91 -16.04
C LYS A 150 4.45 -15.02 -17.23
N GLY A 151 3.58 -14.04 -17.02
CA GLY A 151 3.18 -13.03 -17.99
C GLY A 151 3.40 -11.62 -17.49
N GLY A 152 3.00 -10.63 -18.28
CA GLY A 152 2.94 -9.25 -17.81
C GLY A 152 1.73 -9.00 -16.91
N LEU A 153 1.78 -7.86 -16.23
CA LEU A 153 0.70 -7.37 -15.39
C LEU A 153 -0.25 -6.57 -16.28
N MET A 154 -1.53 -6.92 -16.22
CA MET A 154 -2.57 -6.12 -16.87
C MET A 154 -2.88 -4.91 -15.98
N LEU A 155 -2.33 -3.76 -16.34
CA LEU A 155 -2.45 -2.48 -15.63
C LEU A 155 -3.46 -1.54 -16.32
N PRO A 156 -4.12 -0.62 -15.60
CA PRO A 156 -5.22 0.17 -16.16
C PRO A 156 -4.70 1.24 -17.12
N MET A 157 -5.39 1.43 -18.25
CA MET A 157 -4.95 2.31 -19.36
C MET A 157 -4.70 3.76 -18.93
N VAL A 158 -5.39 4.23 -17.88
CA VAL A 158 -5.18 5.56 -17.29
C VAL A 158 -3.71 5.81 -16.91
N LEU A 159 -2.95 4.78 -16.53
CA LEU A 159 -1.53 4.96 -16.17
C LEU A 159 -0.67 5.38 -17.38
N ARG A 160 -1.10 5.14 -18.62
CA ARG A 160 -0.43 5.67 -19.83
C ARG A 160 -0.80 7.12 -20.11
N GLN A 161 -1.91 7.61 -19.56
CA GLN A 161 -2.49 8.92 -19.85
C GLN A 161 -2.11 9.99 -18.82
N VAL A 162 -1.58 9.57 -17.67
CA VAL A 162 -1.11 10.47 -16.61
C VAL A 162 0.41 10.62 -16.64
N ASP A 163 0.89 11.74 -16.13
CA ASP A 163 2.31 12.08 -16.10
C ASP A 163 2.97 11.54 -14.82
N HIS A 164 2.23 11.57 -13.70
CA HIS A 164 2.76 11.21 -12.38
C HIS A 164 1.78 10.39 -11.55
N ILE A 165 2.34 9.61 -10.63
CA ILE A 165 1.60 8.81 -9.66
C ILE A 165 2.04 9.17 -8.24
N VAL A 166 1.06 9.44 -7.38
CA VAL A 166 1.23 9.52 -5.91
C VAL A 166 0.52 8.32 -5.29
N LEU A 167 1.27 7.43 -4.66
CA LEU A 167 0.73 6.27 -3.97
C LEU A 167 0.32 6.65 -2.54
N MET A 168 -0.88 6.29 -2.11
CA MET A 168 -1.37 6.60 -0.76
C MET A 168 -1.87 5.34 -0.06
N PRO A 169 -0.97 4.48 0.45
CA PRO A 169 -1.35 3.24 1.08
C PRO A 169 -1.89 3.48 2.50
N ARG A 170 -2.27 2.38 3.15
CA ARG A 170 -2.66 2.32 4.56
C ARG A 170 -1.58 1.59 5.35
N CYS A 171 -1.61 1.69 6.67
CA CYS A 171 -0.77 0.87 7.55
C CYS A 171 -1.62 -0.21 8.23
N SER A 172 -1.44 -1.49 7.86
CA SER A 172 -2.26 -2.57 8.42
C SER A 172 -1.69 -3.98 8.29
N ARG A 173 -2.19 -4.88 9.14
CA ARG A 173 -2.09 -6.34 8.99
C ARG A 173 -2.92 -6.82 7.79
N HIS A 174 -2.44 -7.86 7.12
CA HIS A 174 -3.17 -8.60 6.10
C HIS A 174 -3.21 -10.10 6.41
N ALA A 175 -4.38 -10.75 6.26
CA ALA A 175 -4.60 -12.15 6.61
C ALA A 175 -3.75 -13.17 5.82
N LEU A 176 -3.37 -12.83 4.59
CA LEU A 176 -2.51 -13.67 3.73
C LEU A 176 -1.05 -13.21 3.60
N LEU A 177 -0.80 -11.91 3.48
CA LEU A 177 0.47 -11.35 2.97
C LEU A 177 1.34 -10.67 4.03
N GLY A 178 1.14 -10.92 5.33
CA GLY A 178 1.87 -10.15 6.34
C GLY A 178 1.19 -8.80 6.57
N SER A 179 1.35 -7.87 5.64
CA SER A 179 0.89 -6.50 5.79
C SER A 179 0.21 -5.98 4.53
N THR A 180 -0.59 -4.92 4.68
CA THR A 180 -1.03 -4.07 3.57
C THR A 180 -0.38 -2.71 3.76
N LEU A 181 0.71 -2.49 3.04
CA LEU A 181 1.51 -1.25 2.99
C LEU A 181 1.61 -0.76 1.53
N GLY A 182 2.62 0.04 1.19
CA GLY A 182 2.85 0.59 -0.15
C GLY A 182 3.14 -0.45 -1.22
N LEU A 183 4.09 -1.36 -1.01
CA LEU A 183 4.44 -2.40 -1.99
C LEU A 183 3.23 -3.28 -2.32
N LYS A 184 2.39 -3.57 -1.31
CA LYS A 184 1.19 -4.40 -1.49
C LYS A 184 0.07 -3.72 -2.26
N ALA A 185 0.05 -2.38 -2.29
CA ALA A 185 -0.97 -1.60 -2.98
C ALA A 185 -0.94 -1.78 -4.52
N VAL A 186 0.17 -2.31 -5.07
CA VAL A 186 0.30 -2.65 -6.49
C VAL A 186 -0.78 -3.60 -7.00
N VAL A 187 -1.29 -4.49 -6.14
CA VAL A 187 -2.36 -5.43 -6.50
C VAL A 187 -3.67 -4.71 -6.87
N GLY A 188 -3.86 -3.48 -6.36
CA GLY A 188 -4.99 -2.63 -6.73
C GLY A 188 -5.03 -2.30 -8.23
N TYR A 189 -3.88 -2.19 -8.90
CA TYR A 189 -3.82 -1.92 -10.35
C TYR A 189 -4.18 -3.14 -11.20
N MET A 190 -3.93 -4.35 -10.71
CA MET A 190 -3.97 -5.57 -11.52
C MET A 190 -5.39 -5.96 -11.92
N ARG A 191 -5.63 -6.19 -13.20
CA ARG A 191 -6.86 -6.86 -13.69
C ARG A 191 -7.03 -8.25 -13.06
N PHE A 192 -8.26 -8.76 -13.07
CA PHE A 192 -8.64 -9.97 -12.34
C PHE A 192 -7.92 -11.25 -12.79
N ASP A 193 -7.48 -11.34 -14.05
CA ASP A 193 -6.65 -12.44 -14.56
C ASP A 193 -5.21 -12.38 -13.99
N THR A 194 -4.60 -11.19 -13.93
CA THR A 194 -3.32 -11.00 -13.21
C THR A 194 -3.47 -11.29 -11.71
N ARG A 195 -4.57 -10.88 -11.07
CA ARG A 195 -4.86 -11.26 -9.66
C ARG A 195 -5.03 -12.78 -9.48
N LEU A 196 -5.58 -13.47 -10.46
CA LEU A 196 -5.72 -14.93 -10.45
C LEU A 196 -4.35 -15.62 -10.53
N GLU A 197 -3.47 -15.16 -11.41
CA GLU A 197 -2.08 -15.66 -11.48
C GLU A 197 -1.36 -15.46 -10.13
N TYR A 198 -1.46 -14.27 -9.56
CA TYR A 198 -0.89 -13.92 -8.27
C TYR A 198 -1.29 -14.90 -7.16
N HIS A 199 -2.58 -15.20 -7.03
CA HIS A 199 -3.07 -16.14 -6.00
C HIS A 199 -2.85 -17.62 -6.33
N ARG A 200 -2.70 -17.97 -7.62
CA ARG A 200 -2.31 -19.33 -8.03
C ARG A 200 -0.86 -19.64 -7.64
N HIS A 201 0.03 -18.65 -7.66
CA HIS A 201 1.44 -18.82 -7.30
C HIS A 201 1.70 -18.50 -5.83
N GLY A 202 0.91 -19.10 -4.93
CA GLY A 202 0.98 -18.88 -3.49
C GLY A 202 2.38 -19.02 -2.89
N ALA A 203 3.23 -19.91 -3.42
CA ALA A 203 4.59 -20.13 -2.90
C ALA A 203 5.49 -18.89 -3.01
N HIS A 204 5.26 -18.06 -4.03
CA HIS A 204 6.06 -16.88 -4.37
C HIS A 204 5.25 -15.57 -4.32
N ILE A 205 4.07 -15.59 -3.72
CA ILE A 205 3.13 -14.46 -3.75
C ILE A 205 3.71 -13.19 -3.09
N GLN A 206 4.58 -13.34 -2.07
CA GLN A 206 5.30 -12.23 -1.47
C GLN A 206 6.34 -11.64 -2.44
N GLU A 207 7.16 -12.48 -3.06
CA GLU A 207 8.18 -12.06 -4.03
C GLU A 207 7.52 -11.38 -5.24
N MET A 208 6.43 -11.96 -5.76
CA MET A 208 5.63 -11.39 -6.84
C MET A 208 5.05 -10.02 -6.46
N THR A 209 4.79 -9.76 -5.17
CA THR A 209 4.34 -8.43 -4.70
C THR A 209 5.43 -7.40 -4.86
N ALA A 210 6.66 -7.70 -4.44
CA ALA A 210 7.79 -6.81 -4.62
C ALA A 210 8.12 -6.60 -6.10
N GLU A 211 8.16 -7.69 -6.88
CA GLU A 211 8.46 -7.67 -8.31
C GLU A 211 7.44 -6.89 -9.13
N ALA A 212 6.17 -6.93 -8.77
CA ALA A 212 5.14 -6.14 -9.44
C ALA A 212 5.39 -4.61 -9.38
N ASN A 213 6.17 -4.13 -8.41
CA ASN A 213 6.56 -2.72 -8.31
C ASN A 213 7.72 -2.35 -9.26
N THR A 214 8.30 -3.32 -9.98
CA THR A 214 9.40 -3.11 -10.93
C THR A 214 8.96 -2.92 -12.38
N VAL A 215 7.64 -2.92 -12.64
CA VAL A 215 7.10 -2.61 -13.97
C VAL A 215 7.48 -1.19 -14.38
N SER A 216 7.80 -1.00 -15.67
CA SER A 216 8.33 0.26 -16.20
C SER A 216 7.44 1.46 -15.87
N THR A 217 6.11 1.30 -16.03
CA THR A 217 5.13 2.34 -15.75
C THR A 217 5.23 2.89 -14.32
N LEU A 218 5.45 2.03 -13.32
CA LEU A 218 5.51 2.47 -11.92
C LEU A 218 6.86 3.08 -11.58
N LEU A 219 7.96 2.48 -12.05
CA LEU A 219 9.31 3.02 -11.87
C LEU A 219 9.44 4.42 -12.49
N GLU A 220 8.85 4.62 -13.67
CA GLU A 220 8.95 5.86 -14.41
C GLU A 220 8.01 6.95 -13.91
N LYS A 221 6.88 6.62 -13.27
CA LYS A 221 5.83 7.60 -12.96
C LYS A 221 5.52 7.77 -11.48
N GLN A 222 5.84 6.82 -10.61
CA GLN A 222 5.61 7.00 -9.17
C GLN A 222 6.62 7.99 -8.59
N ARG A 223 6.11 9.05 -7.96
CA ARG A 223 6.92 10.16 -7.44
C ARG A 223 6.98 10.21 -5.93
N LEU A 224 5.90 9.80 -5.27
CA LEU A 224 5.73 9.94 -3.84
C LEU A 224 4.82 8.84 -3.30
N VAL A 225 5.12 8.37 -2.09
CA VAL A 225 4.26 7.48 -1.29
C VAL A 225 3.92 8.17 0.01
N VAL A 226 2.64 8.25 0.39
CA VAL A 226 2.18 8.97 1.59
C VAL A 226 1.15 8.17 2.37
N SER A 227 1.42 7.92 3.66
CA SER A 227 0.48 7.23 4.56
C SER A 227 0.14 8.07 5.77
N ALA A 228 -1.17 8.18 6.05
CA ALA A 228 -1.62 8.42 7.41
C ALA A 228 -1.68 7.08 8.15
N ALA A 229 -1.11 7.06 9.34
CA ALA A 229 -1.03 5.90 10.23
C ALA A 229 -1.31 6.30 11.68
N ASP A 230 -2.17 7.31 11.88
CA ASP A 230 -2.78 7.67 13.16
C ASP A 230 -3.78 6.60 13.64
N LYS A 231 -4.29 5.78 12.72
CA LYS A 231 -5.04 4.57 13.02
C LYS A 231 -4.46 3.40 12.24
N ILE A 232 -4.33 2.26 12.91
CA ILE A 232 -3.69 1.06 12.36
C ILE A 232 -4.64 -0.10 12.53
N MET A 233 -4.89 -0.86 11.46
CA MET A 233 -5.56 -2.16 11.61
C MET A 233 -4.51 -3.21 11.97
N ALA A 234 -4.48 -3.60 13.24
CA ALA A 234 -3.38 -4.34 13.82
C ALA A 234 -3.49 -5.85 13.66
N ASN A 235 -4.68 -6.40 13.36
CA ASN A 235 -4.87 -7.83 13.10
C ASN A 235 -5.83 -8.08 11.92
N TYR A 236 -6.05 -9.35 11.59
CA TYR A 236 -6.92 -9.86 10.53
C TYR A 236 -6.67 -9.19 9.17
N GLY A 237 -7.38 -8.11 8.84
CA GLY A 237 -7.27 -7.36 7.59
C GLY A 237 -7.48 -8.19 6.31
N PRO A 238 -7.73 -7.54 5.17
CA PRO A 238 -7.81 -6.10 4.98
C PRO A 238 -9.16 -5.48 5.38
N ASP A 239 -10.24 -6.26 5.51
CA ASP A 239 -11.59 -5.70 5.72
C ASP A 239 -11.91 -5.33 7.15
N LYS A 240 -11.70 -6.26 8.08
CA LYS A 240 -12.02 -6.11 9.50
C LYS A 240 -10.80 -6.48 10.32
N GLY A 241 -10.76 -5.99 11.55
CA GLY A 241 -9.71 -6.28 12.51
C GLY A 241 -9.75 -5.30 13.67
N LEU A 242 -8.89 -5.53 14.65
CA LEU A 242 -8.61 -4.63 15.74
C LEU A 242 -7.98 -3.35 15.19
N VAL A 243 -8.63 -2.22 15.43
CA VAL A 243 -8.09 -0.89 15.13
C VAL A 243 -7.40 -0.36 16.38
N LEU A 244 -6.15 0.06 16.23
CA LEU A 244 -5.39 0.77 17.25
C LEU A 244 -5.31 2.24 16.88
N THR A 245 -5.55 3.11 17.87
CA THR A 245 -5.31 4.57 17.79
C THR A 245 -4.20 4.91 18.79
N PRO A 246 -2.93 4.94 18.36
CA PRO A 246 -1.80 5.23 19.24
C PRO A 246 -1.95 6.61 19.91
N GLU A 247 -1.35 6.80 21.09
CA GLU A 247 -1.32 8.14 21.75
C GLU A 247 -0.69 9.21 20.85
N VAL A 248 0.27 8.77 20.04
CA VAL A 248 0.95 9.58 19.03
C VAL A 248 0.84 8.82 17.70
N GLY A 249 0.00 9.33 16.79
CA GLY A 249 -0.11 8.86 15.43
C GLY A 249 1.02 9.38 14.54
N LEU A 250 1.26 8.70 13.42
CA LEU A 250 2.23 9.14 12.41
C LEU A 250 1.56 9.44 11.08
N VAL A 251 2.07 10.46 10.39
CA VAL A 251 1.93 10.62 8.95
C VAL A 251 3.34 10.53 8.36
N MET A 252 3.49 9.81 7.26
CA MET A 252 4.79 9.51 6.68
C MET A 252 4.76 9.67 5.15
N ALA A 253 5.88 10.13 4.60
CA ALA A 253 6.05 10.23 3.16
C ALA A 253 7.49 9.92 2.73
N SER A 254 7.65 9.38 1.52
CA SER A 254 8.95 9.15 0.90
C SER A 254 8.81 9.07 -0.62
N THR A 255 9.89 9.38 -1.33
CA THR A 255 10.03 9.11 -2.77
C THR A 255 10.39 7.64 -3.04
N SER A 256 10.80 6.88 -2.02
CA SER A 256 11.09 5.45 -2.11
C SER A 256 9.98 4.64 -1.42
N VAL A 257 9.26 3.83 -2.20
CA VAL A 257 8.23 2.92 -1.66
C VAL A 257 8.85 1.90 -0.70
N THR A 258 10.06 1.45 -0.97
CA THR A 258 10.79 0.50 -0.13
C THR A 258 11.17 1.12 1.22
N ALA A 259 11.65 2.36 1.24
CA ALA A 259 11.96 3.08 2.48
C ALA A 259 10.69 3.41 3.27
N HIS A 260 9.64 3.84 2.58
CA HIS A 260 8.32 4.05 3.18
C HIS A 260 7.78 2.78 3.83
N ASP A 261 7.85 1.64 3.15
CA ASP A 261 7.33 0.37 3.67
C ASP A 261 8.17 -0.17 4.83
N LEU A 262 9.48 0.04 4.81
CA LEU A 262 10.35 -0.31 5.93
C LEU A 262 9.90 0.42 7.22
N VAL A 263 9.68 1.73 7.14
CA VAL A 263 9.20 2.54 8.27
C VAL A 263 7.76 2.22 8.64
N SER A 264 6.89 2.01 7.65
CA SER A 264 5.48 1.64 7.88
C SER A 264 5.36 0.29 8.59
N LEU A 265 6.18 -0.68 8.21
CA LEU A 265 6.22 -1.99 8.84
C LEU A 265 6.76 -1.89 10.27
N ALA A 266 7.84 -1.13 10.47
CA ALA A 266 8.36 -0.87 11.81
C ALA A 266 7.28 -0.25 12.72
N TRP A 267 6.50 0.69 12.20
CA TRP A 267 5.37 1.31 12.90
C TRP A 267 4.27 0.29 13.25
N LEU A 268 3.91 -0.58 12.31
CA LEU A 268 2.94 -1.65 12.54
C LEU A 268 3.44 -2.63 13.62
N ILE A 269 4.71 -3.05 13.56
CA ILE A 269 5.32 -3.96 14.53
C ILE A 269 5.34 -3.35 15.92
N LEU A 270 5.79 -2.11 16.06
CA LEU A 270 5.85 -1.39 17.33
C LEU A 270 4.48 -1.36 18.02
N ASN A 271 3.44 -0.96 17.30
CA ASN A 271 2.09 -0.85 17.85
C ASN A 271 1.45 -2.22 18.15
N ARG A 272 1.96 -3.29 17.54
CA ARG A 272 1.51 -4.67 17.81
C ARG A 272 2.21 -5.32 19.01
N ARG A 273 3.32 -4.77 19.54
CA ARG A 273 4.11 -5.40 20.62
C ARG A 273 3.30 -5.65 21.89
N ALA A 274 2.31 -4.80 22.20
CA ALA A 274 1.47 -4.94 23.37
C ALA A 274 0.30 -5.92 23.18
N LEU A 275 0.06 -6.40 21.95
CA LEU A 275 -1.02 -7.36 21.69
C LEU A 275 -0.65 -8.75 22.18
N SER A 276 -1.62 -9.46 22.76
CA SER A 276 -1.39 -10.82 23.26
C SER A 276 -2.66 -11.68 23.20
N GLY A 277 -2.49 -12.98 23.43
CA GLY A 277 -3.58 -13.94 23.56
C GLY A 277 -4.53 -13.93 22.37
N GLU A 278 -5.83 -13.77 22.66
CA GLU A 278 -6.91 -13.84 21.67
C GLU A 278 -6.79 -12.79 20.55
N GLN A 279 -6.12 -11.66 20.79
CA GLN A 279 -5.94 -10.60 19.79
C GLN A 279 -5.04 -11.02 18.64
N LEU A 280 -4.17 -12.01 18.86
CA LEU A 280 -3.22 -12.57 17.88
C LEU A 280 -3.50 -14.04 17.54
N GLY A 281 -4.57 -14.62 18.10
CA GLY A 281 -4.96 -16.01 17.84
C GLY A 281 -5.43 -16.23 16.39
N MET A 282 -5.51 -17.49 15.95
CA MET A 282 -5.78 -17.85 14.55
C MET A 282 -7.07 -17.27 13.94
N PHE A 283 -8.10 -17.01 14.74
CA PHE A 283 -9.36 -16.40 14.27
C PHE A 283 -9.25 -14.89 14.12
N SER A 284 -8.34 -14.26 14.88
CA SER A 284 -8.10 -12.82 14.93
C SER A 284 -6.93 -12.41 14.04
N ASP A 285 -5.98 -13.30 13.77
CA ASP A 285 -4.88 -13.14 12.81
C ASP A 285 -4.69 -14.47 12.05
N PRO A 286 -5.43 -14.71 10.96
CA PRO A 286 -5.38 -15.96 10.19
C PRO A 286 -3.98 -16.33 9.70
N ASN A 287 -3.12 -15.33 9.54
CA ASN A 287 -1.75 -15.51 9.08
C ASN A 287 -0.81 -16.08 10.16
N SER A 288 -1.26 -16.15 11.41
CA SER A 288 -0.57 -16.89 12.48
C SER A 288 -0.59 -18.41 12.25
N SER A 289 -1.50 -18.92 11.41
CA SER A 289 -1.63 -20.34 11.08
C SER A 289 -1.36 -20.62 9.61
N GLN A 290 -0.36 -21.47 9.35
CA GLN A 290 0.03 -21.88 8.00
C GLN A 290 -1.11 -22.60 7.26
N LEU A 291 -1.86 -23.45 7.96
CA LEU A 291 -3.01 -24.16 7.40
C LEU A 291 -4.11 -23.19 6.99
N VAL A 292 -4.47 -22.24 7.88
CA VAL A 292 -5.56 -21.28 7.63
C VAL A 292 -5.19 -20.33 6.50
N ALA A 293 -3.98 -19.76 6.52
CA ALA A 293 -3.51 -18.87 5.47
C ALA A 293 -3.52 -19.56 4.09
N ASN A 294 -3.12 -20.84 4.05
CA ASN A 294 -3.18 -21.61 2.82
C ASN A 294 -4.62 -21.84 2.34
N LEU A 295 -5.51 -22.35 3.20
CA LEU A 295 -6.91 -22.58 2.86
C LEU A 295 -7.60 -21.29 2.37
N ALA A 296 -7.32 -20.16 3.01
CA ALA A 296 -7.84 -18.87 2.61
C ALA A 296 -7.31 -18.43 1.22
N ASN A 297 -6.03 -18.67 0.89
CA ASN A 297 -5.50 -18.39 -0.46
C ASN A 297 -6.17 -19.25 -1.53
N HIS A 298 -6.39 -20.54 -1.27
CA HIS A 298 -7.11 -21.43 -2.19
C HIS A 298 -8.56 -20.97 -2.42
N ALA A 299 -9.25 -20.52 -1.36
CA ALA A 299 -10.60 -19.94 -1.48
C ALA A 299 -10.59 -18.69 -2.36
N VAL A 300 -9.61 -17.81 -2.18
CA VAL A 300 -9.40 -16.62 -3.01
C VAL A 300 -9.15 -16.98 -4.48
N ALA A 301 -8.28 -17.95 -4.78
CA ALA A 301 -8.05 -18.44 -6.13
C ALA A 301 -9.34 -19.00 -6.75
N GLY A 302 -10.16 -19.70 -5.97
CA GLY A 302 -11.48 -20.17 -6.37
C GLY A 302 -12.46 -19.06 -6.71
N MET A 303 -12.48 -17.99 -5.92
CA MET A 303 -13.30 -16.81 -6.17
C MET A 303 -12.89 -16.06 -7.45
N LEU A 304 -11.65 -16.21 -7.90
CA LEU A 304 -11.11 -15.58 -9.11
C LEU A 304 -11.30 -16.47 -10.35
N GLY A 305 -10.95 -17.76 -10.25
CA GLY A 305 -10.85 -18.68 -11.39
C GLY A 305 -11.71 -19.96 -11.30
N GLY A 306 -12.61 -20.07 -10.33
CA GLY A 306 -13.46 -21.24 -10.12
C GLY A 306 -12.77 -22.41 -9.42
N LEU A 307 -13.48 -23.54 -9.27
CA LEU A 307 -13.02 -24.69 -8.48
C LEU A 307 -11.66 -25.25 -8.93
N GLY A 308 -11.40 -25.30 -10.24
CA GLY A 308 -10.10 -25.73 -10.76
C GLY A 308 -8.95 -24.88 -10.23
N ALA A 309 -9.12 -23.54 -10.22
CA ALA A 309 -8.12 -22.65 -9.67
C ALA A 309 -7.93 -22.81 -8.15
N ALA A 310 -9.00 -23.12 -7.42
CA ALA A 310 -8.92 -23.40 -5.99
C ALA A 310 -8.11 -24.68 -5.72
N LEU A 311 -8.21 -25.71 -6.55
CA LEU A 311 -7.50 -26.98 -6.35
C LEU A 311 -6.02 -26.91 -6.77
N THR A 312 -5.70 -26.11 -7.79
CA THR A 312 -4.35 -26.04 -8.36
C THR A 312 -3.50 -24.88 -7.82
N ALA A 313 -4.03 -24.06 -6.91
CA ALA A 313 -3.25 -23.01 -6.28
C ALA A 313 -2.06 -23.64 -5.51
N GLN A 314 -0.88 -23.06 -5.67
CA GLN A 314 0.30 -23.47 -4.92
C GLN A 314 0.14 -23.09 -3.45
N THR A 315 0.81 -23.87 -2.58
CA THR A 315 0.79 -23.61 -1.14
C THR A 315 1.35 -22.23 -0.83
N LEU A 316 0.56 -21.39 -0.16
CA LEU A 316 1.00 -20.09 0.33
C LEU A 316 1.86 -20.29 1.56
N THR A 317 3.07 -19.72 1.60
CA THR A 317 3.87 -19.66 2.84
C THR A 317 3.44 -18.43 3.64
N ARG A 318 3.08 -18.61 4.91
CA ARG A 318 2.64 -17.52 5.78
C ARG A 318 3.80 -16.55 6.07
N GLN A 319 3.46 -15.37 6.60
CA GLN A 319 4.44 -14.34 6.93
C GLN A 319 4.30 -13.92 8.38
N ASP A 320 5.32 -14.24 9.17
CA ASP A 320 5.40 -13.74 10.53
C ASP A 320 5.71 -12.24 10.52
N LEU A 321 5.15 -11.50 11.48
CA LEU A 321 5.37 -10.07 11.66
C LEU A 321 6.21 -9.78 12.92
N ALA A 322 6.88 -10.79 13.47
CA ALA A 322 7.71 -10.63 14.65
C ALA A 322 8.90 -9.68 14.43
N SER A 323 9.46 -9.64 13.22
CA SER A 323 10.55 -8.74 12.84
C SER A 323 10.55 -8.43 11.35
N ILE A 324 11.23 -7.34 10.98
CA ILE A 324 11.38 -6.92 9.58
C ILE A 324 12.18 -7.93 8.76
N GLY A 325 13.18 -8.59 9.35
CA GLY A 325 14.03 -9.55 8.63
C GLY A 325 13.32 -10.80 8.15
N GLN A 326 12.09 -11.04 8.61
CA GLN A 326 11.23 -12.13 8.15
C GLN A 326 10.26 -11.70 7.05
N ASP A 327 10.24 -10.41 6.70
CA ASP A 327 9.35 -9.88 5.68
C ASP A 327 9.88 -10.18 4.27
N ARG A 328 9.33 -11.23 3.64
CA ARG A 328 9.72 -11.68 2.30
C ARG A 328 9.45 -10.64 1.20
N ILE A 329 8.48 -9.75 1.41
CA ILE A 329 8.16 -8.69 0.45
C ILE A 329 9.29 -7.65 0.48
N LEU A 330 9.69 -7.17 1.66
CA LEU A 330 10.81 -6.25 1.80
C LEU A 330 12.13 -6.89 1.40
N ALA A 331 12.40 -8.14 1.80
CA ALA A 331 13.61 -8.84 1.40
C ALA A 331 13.75 -8.89 -0.13
N ARG A 332 12.69 -9.27 -0.84
CA ARG A 332 12.69 -9.25 -2.30
C ARG A 332 12.76 -7.84 -2.87
N ALA A 333 12.07 -6.87 -2.26
CA ALA A 333 12.14 -5.47 -2.69
C ALA A 333 13.58 -4.92 -2.60
N PHE A 334 14.34 -5.26 -1.56
CA PHE A 334 15.75 -4.87 -1.48
C PHE A 334 16.57 -5.46 -2.63
N GLU A 335 16.30 -6.69 -3.06
CA GLU A 335 16.99 -7.30 -4.20
C GLU A 335 16.67 -6.63 -5.54
N VAL A 336 15.39 -6.24 -5.75
CA VAL A 336 14.90 -5.83 -7.09
C VAL A 336 14.62 -4.32 -7.23
N LEU A 337 14.64 -3.55 -6.14
CA LEU A 337 14.34 -2.11 -6.11
C LEU A 337 15.49 -1.27 -5.50
N GLY A 338 16.74 -1.68 -5.73
CA GLY A 338 17.90 -0.82 -5.46
C GLY A 338 18.56 -0.97 -4.08
N GLY A 339 18.36 -2.11 -3.41
CA GLY A 339 19.04 -2.43 -2.16
C GLY A 339 18.27 -2.03 -0.90
N VAL A 340 18.95 -2.21 0.23
CA VAL A 340 18.46 -1.78 1.54
C VAL A 340 18.60 -0.26 1.64
N PRO A 341 17.51 0.49 1.84
CA PRO A 341 17.60 1.93 2.01
C PRO A 341 18.26 2.26 3.35
N GLU A 342 19.19 3.21 3.35
CA GLU A 342 19.56 3.92 4.57
C GLU A 342 18.48 4.98 4.84
N VAL A 343 17.67 4.76 5.87
CA VAL A 343 16.54 5.63 6.19
C VAL A 343 17.00 6.78 7.08
N GLU A 344 16.87 8.00 6.56
CA GLU A 344 17.05 9.22 7.33
C GLU A 344 15.66 9.79 7.69
N PRO A 345 15.21 9.69 8.96
CA PRO A 345 13.93 10.25 9.37
C PRO A 345 14.04 11.78 9.39
N MET A 346 13.24 12.45 8.57
CA MET A 346 13.13 13.91 8.62
C MET A 346 11.91 14.32 9.42
N LEU A 347 12.17 14.96 10.55
CA LEU A 347 11.15 15.43 11.47
C LEU A 347 10.49 16.69 10.94
N SER A 348 9.16 16.70 10.89
CA SER A 348 8.41 17.85 10.40
C SER A 348 7.34 18.29 11.42
N GLY A 349 7.59 19.43 12.07
CA GLY A 349 6.68 20.05 13.04
C GLY A 349 7.27 20.21 14.45
N PRO A 350 6.60 20.98 15.33
CA PRO A 350 7.06 21.20 16.70
C PRO A 350 6.87 19.91 17.52
N GLU A 351 7.96 19.40 18.07
CA GLU A 351 8.01 18.31 19.06
C GLU A 351 7.65 16.90 18.55
N LEU A 352 8.42 16.34 17.61
CA LEU A 352 8.50 14.88 17.55
C LEU A 352 9.22 14.35 18.81
N LYS A 353 8.56 13.50 19.60
CA LYS A 353 9.20 12.80 20.72
C LYS A 353 10.35 11.95 20.18
N GLN A 354 11.60 12.38 20.40
CA GLN A 354 12.80 11.72 19.89
C GLN A 354 12.83 10.22 20.24
N GLY A 355 12.43 9.84 21.45
CA GLY A 355 12.38 8.43 21.87
C GLY A 355 11.47 7.54 21.02
N LEU A 356 10.36 8.06 20.47
CA LEU A 356 9.50 7.29 19.58
C LEU A 356 10.18 7.01 18.24
N ILE A 357 10.97 7.96 17.76
CA ILE A 357 11.76 7.82 16.54
C ILE A 357 12.89 6.84 16.76
N ASP A 358 13.58 6.92 17.90
CA ASP A 358 14.65 5.98 18.25
C ASP A 358 14.12 4.54 18.33
N ASP A 359 12.94 4.34 18.93
CA ASP A 359 12.26 3.03 18.94
C ASP A 359 11.88 2.55 17.53
N LEU A 360 11.34 3.45 16.71
CA LEU A 360 10.93 3.16 15.33
C LEU A 360 12.12 2.78 14.46
N MET A 361 13.18 3.57 14.51
CA MET A 361 14.42 3.33 13.77
C MET A 361 15.17 2.12 14.31
N GLY A 362 15.08 1.84 15.61
CA GLY A 362 15.56 0.61 16.21
C GLY A 362 14.90 -0.61 15.57
N VAL A 363 13.56 -0.62 15.46
CA VAL A 363 12.84 -1.72 14.77
C VAL A 363 13.18 -1.77 13.28
N ALA A 364 13.25 -0.62 12.61
CA ALA A 364 13.63 -0.51 11.21
C ALA A 364 15.02 -1.11 10.92
N SER A 365 15.95 -0.99 11.86
CA SER A 365 17.35 -1.41 11.69
C SER A 365 17.60 -2.86 12.11
N LEU A 366 16.90 -3.36 13.13
CA LEU A 366 17.13 -4.69 13.73
C LEU A 366 16.83 -5.89 12.81
N GLY A 367 16.21 -5.67 11.65
CA GLY A 367 15.83 -6.73 10.71
C GLY A 367 16.54 -6.70 9.37
N VAL A 368 17.49 -5.79 9.14
CA VAL A 368 18.08 -5.58 7.80
C VAL A 368 19.60 -5.79 7.79
N ALA A 369 20.10 -6.59 8.74
CA ALA A 369 21.50 -6.94 8.91
C ALA A 369 21.90 -8.15 8.06
#